data_AF-A0A2M7BC82-F1
#
_entry.id   AF-A0A2M7BC82-F1
#
_cell.length_a   1.000
_cell.length_b   1.000
_cell.length_c   1.000
_cell.angle_alpha   90.00
_cell.angle_beta   90.00
_cell.angle_gamma   90.00
#
_symmetry.space_group_name_H-M   'P 1'
#
loop_
_entity.id
_entity.type
_entity.pdbx_description
1 polymer ?
#
loop_
_entity_poly.entity_id
_entity_poly.type
_entity_poly.pdbx_seq_one_letter_code
_entity_poly.pdbx_strand_id
1 'polypeptide(L)' 'MNQVASQAGLLVTAEVNHNFAQIPGIDKKYGTSIYFLPNGGNSSKRQNLYIRNNKDYPVEFGFELEGDLLSFKIVSL' A
#
# COMPACT_ATOMS: atom_id res chain seq x y z
N MET A 1 0.32 -8.40 -2.48
CA MET A 1 -0.49 -7.60 -3.42
C MET A 1 -1.43 -6.75 -2.58
N ASN A 2 -1.39 -5.42 -2.70
CA ASN A 2 -2.24 -4.52 -1.90
C ASN A 2 -3.69 -4.59 -2.40
N GLN A 3 -4.58 -5.16 -1.59
CA GLN A 3 -5.96 -5.42 -2.01
C GLN A 3 -6.82 -4.15 -2.09
N VAL A 4 -6.60 -3.16 -1.21
CA VAL A 4 -7.39 -1.93 -1.21
C VAL A 4 -7.18 -1.14 -2.51
N ALA A 5 -5.92 -0.96 -2.93
CA ALA A 5 -5.62 -0.28 -4.20
C ALA A 5 -6.10 -1.07 -5.43
N SER A 6 -6.02 -2.42 -5.36
CA SER A 6 -6.54 -3.28 -6.43
C SER A 6 -8.06 -3.19 -6.56
N GLN A 7 -8.79 -3.16 -5.43
CA GLN A 7 -10.25 -3.00 -5.40
C GLN A 7 -10.70 -1.62 -5.91
N ALA A 8 -9.89 -0.57 -5.70
CA ALA A 8 -10.10 0.74 -6.30
C ALA A 8 -9.79 0.79 -7.82
N GLY A 9 -9.34 -0.33 -8.41
CA GLY A 9 -9.01 -0.45 -9.83
C GLY A 9 -7.73 0.27 -10.23
N LEU A 10 -6.83 0.51 -9.28
CA LEU A 10 -5.49 1.04 -9.53
C LEU A 10 -4.52 -0.07 -9.92
N LEU A 11 -3.45 0.29 -10.63
CA LEU A 11 -2.37 -0.66 -10.92
C LEU A 11 -1.45 -0.76 -9.71
N VAL A 12 -1.28 -1.98 -9.19
CA VAL A 12 -0.42 -2.28 -8.05
C VAL A 12 0.79 -3.11 -8.52
N THR A 13 1.99 -2.64 -8.21
CA THR A 13 3.23 -3.37 -8.47
C THR A 13 4.01 -3.55 -7.16
N ALA A 14 4.40 -4.78 -6.89
CA ALA A 14 5.29 -5.13 -5.79
C ALA A 14 6.31 -6.14 -6.33
N GLU A 15 7.59 -5.81 -6.29
CA GLU A 15 8.64 -6.61 -6.92
C GLU A 15 9.10 -7.80 -6.06
N VAL A 16 8.69 -7.83 -4.79
CA VAL A 16 9.05 -8.88 -3.85
C VAL A 16 7.82 -9.45 -3.17
N ASN A 17 7.88 -10.75 -2.85
CA ASN A 17 6.82 -11.36 -2.09
C ASN A 17 6.92 -10.92 -0.63
N HIS A 18 5.83 -10.33 -0.20
CA HIS A 18 5.70 -9.54 0.98
C HIS A 18 5.00 -10.40 2.04
N ASN A 19 5.71 -11.46 2.45
CA ASN A 19 5.18 -12.49 3.33
C ASN A 19 5.41 -12.09 4.80
N PHE A 20 4.65 -11.11 5.30
CA PHE A 20 4.85 -10.57 6.64
C PHE A 20 4.32 -11.51 7.73
N ALA A 21 4.82 -11.28 8.94
CA ALA A 21 4.20 -11.80 10.16
C ALA A 21 2.74 -11.32 10.21
N GLN A 22 1.84 -12.23 10.59
CA GLN A 22 0.44 -11.90 10.74
C GLN A 22 0.27 -10.91 11.89
N ILE A 23 -0.37 -9.78 11.61
CA ILE A 23 -0.79 -8.84 12.65
C ILE A 23 -2.10 -9.36 13.23
N PRO A 24 -2.22 -9.59 14.55
CA PRO A 24 -3.46 -10.06 15.16
C PRO A 24 -4.63 -9.14 14.79
N GLY A 25 -5.75 -9.73 14.37
CA GLY A 25 -6.96 -8.98 13.99
C GLY A 25 -6.98 -8.41 12.57
N ILE A 26 -5.88 -8.46 11.82
CA ILE A 26 -5.82 -8.00 10.42
C ILE A 26 -5.64 -9.19 9.49
N ASP A 27 -6.57 -9.39 8.56
CA ASP A 27 -6.41 -10.38 7.49
C ASP A 27 -5.16 -10.04 6.67
N LYS A 28 -4.29 -11.04 6.51
CA LYS A 28 -2.98 -10.91 5.85
C LYS A 28 -3.07 -10.28 4.46
N LYS A 29 -4.19 -10.43 3.76
CA LYS A 29 -4.42 -9.82 2.43
C LYS A 29 -4.42 -8.29 2.44
N TYR A 30 -4.68 -7.66 3.58
CA TYR A 30 -4.66 -6.21 3.74
C TYR A 30 -3.29 -5.67 4.20
N GLY A 31 -2.36 -6.55 4.58
CA GLY A 31 -1.02 -6.15 4.96
C GLY A 31 -0.19 -5.64 3.78
N THR A 32 0.60 -4.61 4.00
CA THR A 32 1.72 -4.20 3.13
C THR A 32 2.92 -3.85 3.99
N SER A 33 4.13 -4.29 3.60
CA SER A 33 5.36 -3.82 4.24
C SER A 33 5.90 -2.69 3.38
N ILE A 34 6.32 -1.63 4.05
CA ILE A 34 7.11 -0.56 3.47
C ILE A 34 8.42 -0.61 4.21
N TYR A 35 9.46 -1.12 3.55
CA TYR A 35 10.78 -1.23 4.16
C TYR A 35 11.71 -0.20 3.52
N PHE A 36 12.18 0.74 4.35
CA PHE A 36 13.16 1.73 3.94
C PHE A 36 14.41 1.62 4.81
N LEU A 37 15.54 1.35 4.15
CA LEU A 37 16.87 1.47 4.74
C LEU A 37 17.64 2.59 4.00
N PRO A 38 18.15 3.63 4.71
CA PRO A 38 18.82 4.79 4.10
C PRO A 38 19.96 4.43 3.13
N ASN A 39 20.71 3.36 3.43
CA ASN A 39 21.82 2.87 2.61
C ASN A 39 21.54 1.50 1.96
N GLY A 40 20.28 1.06 1.91
CA GLY A 40 19.92 -0.30 1.49
C GLY A 40 19.85 -0.55 -0.02
N GLY A 41 20.17 0.45 -0.83
CA GLY A 41 20.25 0.33 -2.30
C GLY A 41 19.02 -0.33 -2.93
N ASN A 42 19.26 -1.26 -3.85
CA ASN A 42 18.20 -1.99 -4.56
C ASN A 42 17.41 -2.96 -3.67
N SER A 43 17.93 -3.37 -2.51
CA SER A 43 17.17 -4.22 -1.60
C SER A 43 16.05 -3.43 -0.95
N SER A 44 16.35 -2.22 -0.48
CA SER A 44 15.37 -1.28 0.09
C SER A 44 14.30 -0.87 -0.94
N LYS A 45 14.71 -0.46 -2.14
CA LYS A 45 13.79 0.04 -3.19
C LYS A 45 12.74 -0.98 -3.63
N ARG A 46 13.11 -2.27 -3.69
CA ARG A 46 12.21 -3.33 -4.18
C ARG A 46 11.17 -3.77 -3.16
N GLN A 47 11.32 -3.35 -1.92
CA GLN A 47 10.41 -3.65 -0.81
C GLN A 47 9.31 -2.59 -0.65
N ASN A 48 9.20 -1.66 -1.60
CA ASN A 48 8.17 -0.65 -1.60
C ASN A 48 6.93 -1.11 -2.37
N LEU A 49 5.78 -0.61 -1.94
CA LEU A 49 4.53 -0.71 -2.68
C LEU A 49 4.45 0.42 -3.71
N TYR A 50 4.26 0.08 -4.97
CA TYR A 50 4.04 1.06 -6.04
C TYR A 50 2.57 1.02 -6.47
N ILE A 51 1.89 2.16 -6.35
CA ILE A 51 0.51 2.36 -6.79
C ILE A 51 0.54 3.39 -7.91
N ARG A 52 -0.04 3.05 -9.06
CA ARG A 52 -0.18 3.97 -10.19
C ARG A 52 -1.65 4.26 -10.45
N ASN A 53 -1.98 5.56 -10.53
CA ASN A 53 -3.25 5.99 -11.09
C ASN A 53 -3.25 5.72 -12.61
N ASN A 54 -4.13 4.81 -13.02
CA ASN A 54 -4.39 4.44 -14.41
C ASN A 54 -5.78 4.90 -14.88
N LYS A 55 -6.46 5.75 -14.10
CA LYS A 55 -7.71 6.39 -14.48
C LYS A 55 -7.42 7.61 -15.36
N ASP A 56 -8.43 8.02 -16.12
CA ASP A 56 -8.44 9.24 -16.94
C ASP A 56 -8.74 10.52 -16.14
N TYR A 57 -9.01 10.38 -14.84
CA TYR A 57 -9.22 11.46 -13.89
C TYR A 57 -8.23 11.39 -12.70
N PRO A 58 -7.94 12.52 -12.04
CA PRO A 58 -7.11 12.54 -10.84
C PRO A 58 -7.82 11.89 -9.64
N VAL A 59 -7.03 11.28 -8.76
CA VAL A 59 -7.51 10.65 -7.52
C VAL A 59 -6.83 11.28 -6.31
N GLU A 60 -7.54 11.35 -5.20
CA GLU A 60 -7.02 11.78 -3.91
C GLU A 60 -6.85 10.56 -2.99
N PHE A 61 -5.71 10.52 -2.29
CA PHE A 61 -5.43 9.56 -1.23
C PHE A 61 -5.76 10.21 0.11
N GLY A 62 -6.89 9.81 0.71
CA GLY A 62 -7.33 10.30 2.01
C GLY A 62 -6.83 9.38 3.12
N PHE A 63 -6.16 9.97 4.11
CA PHE A 63 -5.77 9.31 5.36
C PHE A 63 -6.49 9.99 6.52
N GLU A 64 -7.13 9.19 7.37
CA GLU A 64 -7.88 9.68 8.52
C GLU A 64 -7.45 8.90 9.76
N LEU A 65 -7.10 9.61 10.82
CA LEU A 65 -6.60 9.01 12.06
C LEU A 65 -7.56 9.33 13.20
N GLU A 66 -8.21 8.31 13.74
CA GLU A 66 -9.09 8.40 14.91
C GLU A 66 -8.47 7.62 16.08
N GLY A 67 -7.79 8.32 16.98
CA GLY A 67 -6.98 7.68 18.02
C GLY A 67 -5.84 6.87 17.39
N ASP A 68 -5.87 5.55 17.59
CA ASP A 68 -4.91 4.61 17.01
C ASP A 68 -5.40 3.95 15.71
N LEU A 69 -6.59 4.31 15.23
CA LEU A 69 -7.17 3.75 14.01
C LEU A 69 -6.85 4.62 12.79
N LEU A 70 -5.99 4.12 11.90
CA LEU A 70 -5.70 4.74 10.61
C LEU A 70 -6.63 4.17 9.52
N SER A 71 -7.48 5.02 8.97
CA SER A 71 -8.32 4.75 7.80
C SER A 71 -7.66 5.28 6.53
N PHE A 72 -7.76 4.52 5.46
CA PHE A 72 -7.26 4.90 4.14
C PHE A 72 -8.36 4.77 3.09
N LYS A 73 -8.56 5.83 2.29
CA LYS A 73 -9.52 5.87 1.19
C LYS A 73 -8.88 6.44 -0.07
N ILE A 74 -9.38 6.00 -1.22
CA ILE A 74 -9.04 6.55 -2.54
C ILE A 74 -10.34 7.13 -3.10
N VAL A 75 -10.36 8.42 -3.41
CA VAL A 75 -11.54 9.11 -3.95
C VAL A 75 -11.22 9.79 -5.28
N SER A 76 -12.19 9.89 -6.18
CA SER A 76 -12.08 10.72 -7.39
C SER A 76 -12.25 12.19 -7.03
N LEU A 77 -11.49 13.06 -7.70
CA LEU A 77 -11.78 14.50 -7.69
C LEU A 77 -12.87 14.85 -8.70
#